data_AF-A0A7S3BBA3-F1
#
_entry.id   AF-A0A7S3BBA3-F1
#
_cell.length_a   1.000
_cell.length_b   1.000
_cell.length_c   1.000
_cell.angle_alpha   90.00
_cell.angle_beta   90.00
_cell.angle_gamma   90.00
#
_symmetry.space_group_name_H-M   'P 1'
#
loop_
_entity.id
_entity.type
_entity.pdbx_description
1 polymer ?
#
loop_
_entity_poly.entity_id
_entity_poly.type
_entity_poly.pdbx_seq_one_letter_code
_entity_poly.pdbx_strand_id
1 'polypeptide(L)'
;RWGDLACPTMARVRALADLAPAEGKAPSPVAAEAAFWRWLQWRLHLQMLETSQYAASRRVVLKGDLPIGVDKGSVDAWMHPRIFRMRTNTGAPPDAFDPAGQNWGFPTYDWEAMAEDGYAWWRRRLRVLAQYFHAYRIDHILGFFRIWELPAGTTTGLLGRFRPSVPLWREELESHGVWDFDRLCAPHITLDVLHETFGEDLAPLAARLTEDAGHGRLRLVRGADTEDRIEALFGGGGGGGAGSVGGID
;
A
#
# COMPACT_ATOMS: atom_id res chain seq x y z
N ARG A 1 13.03 8.84 -7.51
CA ARG A 1 12.88 9.24 -8.94
C ARG A 1 11.44 9.25 -9.47
N TRP A 2 10.42 8.81 -8.70
CA TRP A 2 9.01 8.81 -9.13
C TRP A 2 8.12 9.91 -8.51
N GLY A 3 8.62 10.64 -7.49
CA GLY A 3 7.86 11.69 -6.80
C GLY A 3 7.45 12.87 -7.68
N ASP A 4 8.31 13.31 -8.59
CA ASP A 4 7.99 14.40 -9.54
C ASP A 4 7.10 13.93 -10.70
N LEU A 5 7.01 12.62 -10.91
CA LEU A 5 6.07 12.05 -11.87
C LEU A 5 4.68 12.01 -11.23
N ALA A 6 4.53 11.64 -9.96
CA ALA A 6 3.25 11.54 -9.22
C ALA A 6 2.36 12.80 -9.17
N CYS A 7 2.81 13.93 -9.71
CA CYS A 7 1.99 15.11 -9.94
C CYS A 7 2.32 15.75 -11.31
N PRO A 8 1.95 15.13 -12.44
CA PRO A 8 2.31 15.64 -13.74
C PRO A 8 1.47 16.88 -14.06
N THR A 9 2.10 17.96 -14.53
CA THR A 9 1.34 19.11 -15.04
C THR A 9 0.66 18.73 -16.36
N MET A 10 -0.52 19.28 -16.64
CA MET A 10 -1.20 19.05 -17.93
C MET A 10 -0.33 19.47 -19.13
N ALA A 11 0.58 20.43 -18.95
CA ALA A 11 1.59 20.79 -19.96
C ALA A 11 2.56 19.63 -20.24
N ARG A 12 3.02 18.94 -19.18
CA ARG A 12 3.91 17.78 -19.29
C ARG A 12 3.21 16.57 -19.89
N VAL A 13 1.95 16.33 -19.53
CA VAL A 13 1.12 15.29 -20.15
C VAL A 13 0.93 15.56 -21.65
N ARG A 14 0.63 16.80 -22.04
CA ARG A 14 0.49 17.17 -23.46
C ARG A 14 1.79 16.99 -24.24
N ALA A 15 2.92 17.41 -23.67
CA ALA A 15 4.24 17.23 -24.30
C ALA A 15 4.62 15.75 -24.50
N LEU A 16 4.15 14.85 -23.64
CA LEU A 16 4.34 13.40 -23.77
C LEU A 16 3.33 12.75 -24.73
N ALA A 17 2.15 13.37 -24.89
CA ALA A 17 1.00 12.85 -25.63
C ALA A 17 0.89 13.36 -27.08
N ASP A 18 1.91 14.04 -27.61
CA ASP A 18 2.06 14.31 -29.05
C ASP A 18 2.32 12.98 -29.79
N LEU A 19 1.27 12.17 -29.87
CA LEU A 19 1.23 10.81 -30.43
C LEU A 19 1.11 10.82 -31.96
N ALA A 20 0.69 11.95 -32.54
CA ALA A 20 0.66 12.15 -33.97
C ALA A 20 1.79 13.10 -34.34
N PRO A 21 2.84 12.64 -35.04
CA PRO A 21 3.79 13.58 -35.60
C PRO A 21 3.05 14.55 -36.53
N ALA A 22 3.41 15.83 -36.49
CA ALA A 22 3.08 16.75 -37.58
C ALA A 22 3.54 16.12 -38.91
N GLU A 23 2.75 16.28 -39.98
CA GLU A 23 3.06 15.70 -41.29
C GLU A 23 4.54 15.91 -41.66
N GLY A 24 5.26 14.82 -41.91
CA GLY A 24 6.66 14.84 -42.29
C GLY A 24 7.69 14.82 -41.14
N LYS A 25 7.29 14.72 -39.86
CA LYS A 25 8.24 14.62 -38.74
C LYS A 25 8.27 13.20 -38.14
N ALA A 26 9.44 12.70 -37.76
CA ALA A 26 9.53 11.46 -37.00
C ALA A 26 8.94 11.65 -35.59
N PRO A 27 8.20 10.67 -35.02
CA PRO A 27 7.71 10.76 -33.65
C PRO A 27 8.88 10.86 -32.67
N SER A 28 8.66 11.55 -31.55
CA SER A 28 9.65 11.55 -30.47
C SER A 28 9.86 10.13 -29.91
N PRO A 29 11.00 9.82 -29.28
CA PRO A 29 11.22 8.50 -28.66
C PRO A 29 10.10 8.10 -27.68
N VAL A 30 9.59 9.06 -26.90
CA VAL A 30 8.49 8.85 -25.96
C VAL A 30 7.18 8.54 -26.69
N ALA A 31 6.86 9.27 -27.76
CA ALA A 31 5.65 9.02 -28.54
C ALA A 31 5.68 7.63 -29.21
N ALA A 32 6.85 7.22 -29.72
CA ALA A 32 7.04 5.89 -30.27
C ALA A 32 6.85 4.79 -29.20
N GLU A 33 7.42 4.98 -28.01
CA GLU A 33 7.25 4.05 -26.88
C GLU A 33 5.77 3.97 -26.43
N ALA A 34 5.10 5.10 -26.28
CA ALA A 34 3.66 5.14 -25.94
C ALA A 34 2.80 4.43 -27.00
N ALA A 35 3.12 4.59 -28.29
CA ALA A 35 2.45 3.88 -29.37
C ALA A 35 2.63 2.36 -29.27
N PHE A 36 3.85 1.90 -28.93
CA PHE A 36 4.12 0.48 -28.68
C PHE A 36 3.26 -0.07 -27.52
N TRP A 37 3.22 0.62 -26.37
CA TRP A 37 2.42 0.18 -25.23
C TRP A 37 0.91 0.14 -25.54
N ARG A 38 0.40 1.11 -26.31
CA ARG A 38 -0.99 1.09 -26.79
C ARG A 38 -1.26 -0.08 -27.72
N TRP A 39 -0.36 -0.35 -28.65
CA TRP A 39 -0.45 -1.52 -29.54
C TRP A 39 -0.44 -2.81 -28.73
N LEU A 40 0.43 -2.94 -27.73
CA LEU A 40 0.51 -4.12 -26.86
C LEU A 40 -0.80 -4.35 -26.11
N GLN A 41 -1.37 -3.31 -25.50
CA GLN A 41 -2.67 -3.40 -24.82
C GLN A 41 -3.81 -3.75 -25.77
N TRP A 42 -3.79 -3.23 -27.01
CA TRP A 42 -4.76 -3.60 -28.04
C TRP A 42 -4.64 -5.08 -28.45
N ARG A 43 -3.41 -5.59 -28.64
CA ARG A 43 -3.18 -7.02 -28.94
C ARG A 43 -3.67 -7.92 -27.80
N LEU A 44 -3.37 -7.55 -26.55
CA LEU A 44 -3.86 -8.26 -25.38
C LEU A 44 -5.39 -8.27 -25.31
N HIS A 45 -6.03 -7.12 -25.55
CA HIS A 45 -7.49 -7.01 -25.59
C HIS A 45 -8.10 -7.98 -26.61
N LEU A 46 -7.58 -8.02 -27.83
CA LEU A 46 -8.08 -8.93 -28.87
C LEU A 46 -7.95 -10.40 -28.47
N GLN A 47 -6.78 -10.80 -27.96
CA GLN A 47 -6.53 -12.19 -27.55
C GLN A 47 -7.41 -12.61 -26.36
N MET A 48 -7.58 -11.74 -25.36
CA MET A 48 -8.44 -11.99 -24.21
C MET A 48 -9.91 -12.10 -24.62
N LEU A 49 -10.36 -11.23 -25.53
CA LEU A 49 -11.72 -11.25 -26.03
C LEU A 49 -12.02 -12.50 -26.84
N GLU A 50 -11.12 -12.89 -27.75
CA GLU A 50 -11.23 -14.13 -28.53
C GLU A 50 -11.31 -15.36 -27.61
N THR A 51 -10.44 -15.41 -26.60
CA THR A 51 -10.44 -16.49 -25.59
C THR A 51 -11.77 -16.56 -24.83
N SER A 52 -12.28 -15.41 -24.39
CA SER A 52 -13.56 -15.32 -23.68
C SER A 52 -14.73 -15.79 -24.52
N GLN A 53 -14.80 -15.32 -25.78
CA GLN A 53 -15.84 -15.72 -26.74
C GLN A 53 -15.76 -17.22 -27.06
N TYR A 54 -14.56 -17.75 -27.23
CA TYR A 54 -14.37 -19.18 -27.45
C TYR A 54 -14.84 -19.99 -26.24
N ALA A 55 -14.46 -19.62 -25.01
CA ALA A 55 -14.93 -20.28 -23.80
C ALA A 55 -16.47 -20.25 -23.70
N ALA A 56 -17.08 -19.09 -23.94
CA ALA A 56 -18.54 -18.95 -23.96
C ALA A 56 -19.20 -19.87 -25.01
N SER A 57 -18.63 -19.97 -26.21
CA SER A 57 -19.12 -20.88 -27.27
C SER A 57 -19.09 -22.36 -26.86
N ARG A 58 -18.19 -22.71 -25.93
CA ARG A 58 -18.06 -24.04 -25.32
C ARG A 58 -18.85 -24.20 -24.02
N ARG A 59 -19.66 -23.20 -23.65
CA ARG A 59 -20.40 -23.14 -22.38
C ARG A 59 -19.48 -23.19 -21.14
N VAL A 60 -18.27 -22.67 -21.27
CA VAL A 60 -17.30 -22.52 -20.18
C VAL A 60 -17.31 -21.08 -19.70
N VAL A 61 -17.48 -20.89 -18.39
CA VAL A 61 -17.50 -19.59 -17.74
C VAL A 61 -16.08 -19.23 -17.30
N LEU A 62 -15.59 -18.07 -17.75
CA LEU A 62 -14.34 -17.50 -17.24
C LEU A 62 -14.61 -16.62 -16.02
N LYS A 63 -13.97 -16.94 -14.90
CA LYS A 63 -14.01 -16.18 -13.66
C LYS A 63 -12.71 -15.41 -13.48
N GLY A 64 -12.80 -14.09 -13.47
CA GLY A 64 -11.66 -13.21 -13.19
C GLY A 64 -11.42 -13.06 -11.70
N ASP A 65 -10.21 -12.62 -11.32
CA ASP A 65 -9.86 -12.23 -9.96
C ASP A 65 -9.46 -10.75 -9.94
N LEU A 66 -10.01 -9.99 -9.00
CA LEU A 66 -9.82 -8.56 -8.88
C LEU A 66 -9.16 -8.24 -7.53
N PRO A 67 -7.85 -7.91 -7.53
CA PRO A 67 -7.15 -7.49 -6.32
C PRO A 67 -7.80 -6.23 -5.73
N ILE A 68 -7.89 -6.23 -4.39
CA ILE A 68 -8.46 -5.11 -3.62
C ILE A 68 -7.63 -3.84 -3.74
N GLY A 69 -6.32 -3.94 -3.99
CA GLY A 69 -5.38 -2.81 -3.96
C GLY A 69 -4.53 -2.70 -5.22
N VAL A 70 -3.74 -1.63 -5.29
CA VAL A 70 -2.74 -1.39 -6.35
C VAL A 70 -1.46 -0.88 -5.74
N ASP A 71 -0.31 -1.27 -6.29
CA ASP A 71 1.00 -0.85 -5.78
C ASP A 71 1.15 0.69 -5.73
N LYS A 72 1.93 1.20 -4.77
CA LYS A 72 2.18 2.65 -4.62
C LYS A 72 2.91 3.26 -5.82
N GLY A 73 3.73 2.49 -6.51
CA GLY A 73 4.42 2.86 -7.75
C GLY A 73 3.60 2.58 -9.00
N SER A 74 2.34 2.14 -8.88
CA SER A 74 1.51 1.84 -10.04
C SER A 74 1.09 3.08 -10.84
N VAL A 75 0.74 2.84 -12.11
CA VAL A 75 0.11 3.84 -12.98
C VAL A 75 -1.21 4.37 -12.40
N ASP A 76 -1.95 3.55 -11.65
CA ASP A 76 -3.20 3.96 -11.00
C ASP A 76 -2.94 4.99 -9.90
N ALA A 77 -2.00 4.71 -9.00
CA ALA A 77 -1.58 5.64 -7.96
C ALA A 77 -0.99 6.93 -8.56
N TRP A 78 -0.28 6.80 -9.69
CA TRP A 78 0.27 7.94 -10.43
C TRP A 78 -0.81 8.83 -11.08
N MET A 79 -1.80 8.24 -11.74
CA MET A 79 -2.85 8.96 -12.48
C MET A 79 -3.96 9.49 -11.58
N HIS A 80 -4.19 8.83 -10.45
CA HIS A 80 -5.30 9.13 -9.54
C HIS A 80 -4.83 9.32 -8.10
N PRO A 81 -3.79 10.12 -7.81
CA PRO A 81 -3.17 10.16 -6.46
C PRO A 81 -4.15 10.59 -5.35
N ARG A 82 -5.21 11.32 -5.70
CA ARG A 82 -6.21 11.83 -4.75
C ARG A 82 -7.13 10.75 -4.18
N ILE A 83 -7.28 9.60 -4.84
CA ILE A 83 -8.18 8.53 -4.37
C ILE A 83 -7.44 7.49 -3.50
N PHE A 84 -6.15 7.71 -3.23
CA PHE A 84 -5.30 6.82 -2.43
C PHE A 84 -4.65 7.58 -1.29
N ARG A 85 -4.58 6.97 -0.11
CA ARG A 85 -3.88 7.50 1.06
C ARG A 85 -2.41 7.07 1.01
N MET A 86 -1.62 7.78 0.20
CA MET A 86 -0.22 7.40 -0.11
C MET A 86 0.72 7.30 1.11
N ARG A 87 0.35 7.94 2.23
CA ARG A 87 1.08 7.89 3.51
C ARG A 87 0.64 6.77 4.45
N THR A 88 -0.06 5.78 3.92
CA THR A 88 -0.51 4.59 4.66
C THR A 88 -0.12 3.33 3.89
N ASN A 89 -0.14 2.20 4.57
CA ASN A 89 -0.09 0.87 3.98
C ASN A 89 -1.38 0.11 4.33
N THR A 90 -1.66 -0.93 3.56
CA THR A 90 -2.75 -1.87 3.81
C THR A 90 -2.16 -3.19 4.29
N GLY A 91 -2.85 -3.86 5.21
CA GLY A 91 -2.38 -5.12 5.75
C GLY A 91 -3.46 -6.00 6.35
N ALA A 92 -3.04 -6.85 7.29
CA ALA A 92 -3.90 -7.61 8.16
C ALA A 92 -3.40 -7.51 9.61
N PRO A 93 -4.32 -7.51 10.60
CA PRO A 93 -3.92 -7.55 12.01
C PRO A 93 -3.22 -8.88 12.32
N PRO A 94 -2.47 -8.95 13.45
CA PRO A 94 -1.97 -10.20 13.99
C PRO A 94 -3.07 -11.25 14.17
N ASP A 95 -2.74 -12.50 13.88
CA ASP A 95 -3.60 -13.65 14.14
C ASP A 95 -2.79 -14.87 14.63
N ALA A 96 -3.46 -16.01 14.76
CA ALA A 96 -2.83 -17.24 15.26
C ALA A 96 -1.79 -17.84 14.29
N PHE A 97 -1.83 -17.46 13.01
CA PHE A 97 -0.89 -17.93 11.98
C PHE A 97 0.26 -16.94 11.78
N ASP A 98 -0.02 -15.65 11.88
CA ASP A 98 0.96 -14.57 11.78
C ASP A 98 0.86 -13.62 12.99
N PRO A 99 1.69 -13.83 14.04
CA PRO A 99 1.66 -12.99 15.23
C PRO A 99 2.20 -11.57 15.00
N ALA A 100 2.91 -11.32 13.90
CA ALA A 100 3.34 -9.98 13.52
C ALA A 100 2.28 -9.25 12.67
N GLY A 101 1.26 -9.98 12.21
CA GLY A 101 0.33 -9.50 11.19
C GLY A 101 1.05 -9.21 9.87
N GLN A 102 0.31 -8.70 8.90
CA GLN A 102 0.82 -8.54 7.54
C GLN A 102 0.83 -7.08 7.12
N ASN A 103 1.88 -6.69 6.41
CA ASN A 103 1.93 -5.44 5.67
C ASN A 103 2.05 -5.75 4.17
N TRP A 104 0.97 -5.46 3.42
CA TRP A 104 0.93 -5.71 1.97
C TRP A 104 1.50 -4.55 1.15
N GLY A 105 1.89 -3.44 1.78
CA GLY A 105 2.66 -2.35 1.18
C GLY A 105 1.89 -1.37 0.27
N PHE A 106 0.69 -1.70 -0.18
CA PHE A 106 -0.14 -0.82 -1.01
C PHE A 106 -0.97 0.18 -0.20
N PRO A 107 -1.32 1.36 -0.75
CA PRO A 107 -2.02 2.41 0.01
C PRO A 107 -3.50 2.05 0.23
N THR A 108 -4.08 2.54 1.33
CA THR A 108 -5.54 2.45 1.52
C THR A 108 -6.27 3.44 0.60
N TYR A 109 -7.56 3.22 0.39
CA TYR A 109 -8.40 4.12 -0.39
C TYR A 109 -8.84 5.35 0.39
N ASP A 110 -8.96 6.46 -0.32
CA ASP A 110 -9.76 7.61 0.11
C ASP A 110 -11.18 7.45 -0.44
N TRP A 111 -12.01 6.67 0.27
CA TRP A 111 -13.39 6.37 -0.12
C TRP A 111 -14.25 7.64 -0.20
N GLU A 112 -13.94 8.63 0.63
CA GLU A 112 -14.58 9.94 0.63
C GLU A 112 -14.28 10.68 -0.70
N ALA A 113 -13.02 10.75 -1.11
CA ALA A 113 -12.63 11.34 -2.39
C ALA A 113 -13.20 10.56 -3.60
N MET A 114 -13.27 9.23 -3.52
CA MET A 114 -13.91 8.43 -4.59
C MET A 114 -15.42 8.65 -4.70
N ALA A 115 -16.10 8.99 -3.60
CA ALA A 115 -17.53 9.22 -3.63
C ALA A 115 -17.89 10.48 -4.44
N GLU A 116 -16.98 11.47 -4.51
CA GLU A 116 -17.20 12.74 -5.21
C GLU A 116 -17.51 12.57 -6.72
N ASP A 117 -16.95 11.54 -7.37
CA ASP A 117 -17.19 11.23 -8.78
C ASP A 117 -18.10 10.01 -9.00
N GLY A 118 -18.76 9.55 -7.93
CA GLY A 118 -19.61 8.36 -7.96
C GLY A 118 -18.80 7.09 -8.26
N TYR A 119 -17.62 6.98 -7.65
CA TYR A 119 -16.72 5.82 -7.70
C TYR A 119 -16.28 5.47 -9.14
N ALA A 120 -15.97 6.48 -9.95
CA ALA A 120 -15.73 6.31 -11.38
C ALA A 120 -14.55 5.37 -11.67
N TRP A 121 -13.48 5.42 -10.86
CA TRP A 121 -12.32 4.54 -11.00
C TRP A 121 -12.69 3.06 -10.80
N TRP A 122 -13.39 2.72 -9.71
CA TRP A 122 -13.85 1.36 -9.44
C TRP A 122 -14.82 0.86 -10.51
N ARG A 123 -15.78 1.69 -10.92
CA ARG A 123 -16.73 1.36 -11.99
C ARG A 123 -16.02 1.09 -13.32
N ARG A 124 -14.95 1.84 -13.62
CA ARG A 124 -14.13 1.61 -14.82
C ARG A 124 -13.39 0.28 -14.75
N ARG A 125 -12.78 -0.07 -13.62
CA ARG A 125 -12.11 -1.38 -13.44
C ARG A 125 -13.07 -2.53 -13.71
N LEU A 126 -14.26 -2.49 -13.10
CA LEU A 126 -15.28 -3.52 -13.29
C LEU A 126 -15.76 -3.59 -14.76
N ARG A 127 -15.99 -2.43 -15.39
CA ARG A 127 -16.41 -2.39 -16.81
C ARG A 127 -15.36 -2.95 -17.77
N VAL A 128 -14.07 -2.73 -17.50
CA VAL A 128 -13.00 -3.31 -18.32
C VAL A 128 -12.97 -4.82 -18.16
N LEU A 129 -13.03 -5.33 -16.93
CA LEU A 129 -13.04 -6.77 -16.67
C LEU A 129 -14.29 -7.47 -17.24
N ALA A 130 -15.44 -6.80 -17.28
CA ALA A 130 -16.69 -7.31 -17.89
C ALA A 130 -16.59 -7.65 -19.38
N GLN A 131 -15.58 -7.12 -20.07
CA GLN A 131 -15.36 -7.45 -21.47
C GLN A 131 -14.79 -8.87 -21.65
N TYR A 132 -14.17 -9.43 -20.60
CA TYR A 132 -13.43 -10.69 -20.70
C TYR A 132 -13.97 -11.78 -19.77
N PHE A 133 -14.52 -11.41 -18.62
CA PHE A 133 -14.94 -12.36 -17.59
C PHE A 133 -16.44 -12.32 -17.37
N HIS A 134 -17.01 -13.49 -17.10
CA HIS A 134 -18.42 -13.71 -16.86
C HIS A 134 -18.78 -13.55 -15.37
N ALA A 135 -17.79 -13.74 -14.49
CA ALA A 135 -17.92 -13.59 -13.05
C ALA A 135 -16.60 -13.06 -12.48
N TYR A 136 -16.66 -12.48 -11.27
CA TYR A 136 -15.48 -12.00 -10.55
C TYR A 136 -15.37 -12.65 -9.18
N ARG A 137 -14.15 -12.97 -8.78
CA ARG A 137 -13.73 -12.94 -7.38
C ARG A 137 -13.26 -11.53 -7.10
N ILE A 138 -13.83 -10.88 -6.09
CA ILE A 138 -13.26 -9.66 -5.54
C ILE A 138 -12.45 -10.08 -4.33
N ASP A 139 -11.14 -9.93 -4.44
CA ASP A 139 -10.24 -10.24 -3.35
C ASP A 139 -10.50 -9.31 -2.16
N HIS A 140 -10.34 -9.85 -0.94
CA HIS A 140 -10.50 -9.11 0.30
C HIS A 140 -11.74 -8.18 0.34
N ILE A 141 -12.91 -8.73 0.03
CA ILE A 141 -14.18 -7.98 -0.05
C ILE A 141 -14.50 -7.15 1.21
N LEU A 142 -13.99 -7.58 2.37
CA LEU A 142 -14.11 -6.83 3.63
C LEU A 142 -13.51 -5.42 3.53
N GLY A 143 -12.50 -5.21 2.69
CA GLY A 143 -11.86 -3.92 2.44
C GLY A 143 -12.79 -2.82 1.92
N PHE A 144 -13.96 -3.18 1.36
CA PHE A 144 -15.02 -2.22 1.00
C PHE A 144 -15.78 -1.67 2.22
N PHE A 145 -15.74 -2.38 3.34
CA PHE A 145 -16.42 -2.01 4.58
C PHE A 145 -15.44 -1.43 5.60
N ARG A 146 -14.30 -2.10 5.78
CA ARG A 146 -13.19 -1.66 6.61
C ARG A 146 -11.91 -2.35 6.18
N ILE A 147 -10.79 -1.65 6.29
CA ILE A 147 -9.49 -2.21 5.94
C ILE A 147 -8.49 -1.94 7.06
N TRP A 148 -7.54 -2.85 7.25
CA TRP A 148 -6.46 -2.67 8.22
C TRP A 148 -5.45 -1.68 7.62
N GLU A 149 -5.50 -0.44 8.12
CA GLU A 149 -4.65 0.67 7.72
C GLU A 149 -3.46 0.76 8.66
N LEU A 150 -2.27 0.73 8.06
CA LEU A 150 -0.99 0.84 8.74
C LEU A 150 -0.37 2.22 8.47
N PRO A 151 0.28 2.86 9.45
CA PRO A 151 1.10 4.04 9.21
C PRO A 151 2.18 3.78 8.16
N ALA A 152 2.57 4.81 7.40
CA ALA A 152 3.80 4.71 6.61
C ALA A 152 5.01 4.50 7.53
N GLY A 153 5.90 3.58 7.14
CA GLY A 153 7.13 3.27 7.87
C GLY A 153 7.02 2.06 8.81
N THR A 154 5.89 1.36 8.82
CA THR A 154 5.80 0.02 9.42
C THR A 154 6.28 -1.03 8.43
N THR A 155 6.88 -2.09 8.95
CA THR A 155 7.26 -3.30 8.21
C THR A 155 6.37 -4.47 8.62
N THR A 156 5.79 -4.44 9.83
CA THR A 156 4.82 -5.43 10.33
C THR A 156 3.36 -4.94 10.24
N GLY A 157 2.41 -5.82 10.58
CA GLY A 157 0.99 -5.53 10.71
C GLY A 157 0.54 -5.05 12.10
N LEU A 158 1.46 -4.91 13.07
CA LEU A 158 1.14 -4.66 14.48
C LEU A 158 0.50 -3.30 14.74
N LEU A 159 1.03 -2.25 14.12
CA LEU A 159 0.69 -0.86 14.44
C LEU A 159 -0.51 -0.33 13.63
N GLY A 160 -1.33 -1.22 13.09
CA GLY A 160 -2.46 -0.87 12.25
C GLY A 160 -3.74 -0.59 13.03
N ARG A 161 -4.77 -0.18 12.29
CA ARG A 161 -6.14 -0.02 12.80
C ARG A 161 -7.15 -0.26 11.69
N PHE A 162 -8.37 -0.64 12.04
CA PHE A 162 -9.45 -0.65 11.06
C PHE A 162 -9.83 0.78 10.64
N ARG A 163 -9.99 0.98 9.32
CA ARG A 163 -10.52 2.20 8.73
C ARG A 163 -11.69 1.88 7.79
N PRO A 164 -12.89 2.44 8.00
CA PRO A 164 -13.29 3.20 9.20
C PRO A 164 -13.21 2.34 10.47
N SER A 165 -13.05 3.01 11.61
CA SER A 165 -13.15 2.43 12.95
C SER A 165 -14.26 3.13 13.72
N VAL A 166 -14.86 2.40 14.66
CA VAL A 166 -15.73 2.99 15.69
C VAL A 166 -14.81 3.49 16.81
N PRO A 167 -14.74 4.80 17.08
CA PRO A 167 -13.89 5.32 18.14
C PRO A 167 -14.49 5.02 19.52
N LEU A 168 -13.62 4.87 20.51
CA LEU A 168 -13.98 4.93 21.94
C LEU A 168 -13.64 6.32 22.49
N TRP A 169 -14.49 6.84 23.36
CA TRP A 169 -14.29 8.14 23.97
C TRP A 169 -13.39 8.03 25.20
N ARG A 170 -12.67 9.12 25.52
CA ARG A 170 -11.79 9.17 26.70
C ARG A 170 -12.59 8.92 27.97
N GLU A 171 -13.74 9.56 28.09
CA GLU A 171 -14.64 9.49 29.24
C GLU A 171 -15.17 8.06 29.45
N GLU A 172 -15.45 7.35 28.34
CA GLU A 172 -15.86 5.96 28.37
C GLU A 172 -14.74 5.09 28.94
N LEU A 173 -13.51 5.27 28.46
CA LEU A 173 -12.34 4.53 28.94
C LEU A 173 -12.02 4.84 30.41
N GLU A 174 -12.09 6.11 30.81
CA GLU A 174 -11.87 6.55 32.20
C GLU A 174 -12.91 5.96 33.15
N SER A 175 -14.19 5.91 32.75
CA SER A 175 -15.26 5.29 33.54
C SER A 175 -15.05 3.79 33.77
N HIS A 176 -14.25 3.14 32.92
CA HIS A 176 -13.83 1.74 33.05
C HIS A 176 -12.45 1.58 33.71
N GLY A 177 -11.89 2.65 34.27
CA GLY A 177 -10.61 2.63 35.00
C GLY A 177 -9.37 2.75 34.10
N VAL A 178 -9.52 3.09 32.82
CA VAL A 178 -8.42 3.33 31.89
C VAL A 178 -8.17 4.84 31.77
N TRP A 179 -7.12 5.34 32.41
CA TRP A 179 -6.87 6.78 32.55
C TRP A 179 -5.48 7.25 32.10
N ASP A 180 -4.49 6.35 32.03
CA ASP A 180 -3.10 6.67 31.67
C ASP A 180 -2.87 6.60 30.15
N PHE A 181 -3.56 7.46 29.40
CA PHE A 181 -3.53 7.44 27.93
C PHE A 181 -2.16 7.76 27.35
N ASP A 182 -1.37 8.61 28.00
CA ASP A 182 -0.03 8.95 27.53
C ASP A 182 0.88 7.71 27.53
N ARG A 183 0.75 6.85 28.54
CA ARG A 183 1.46 5.57 28.58
C ARG A 183 0.90 4.55 27.60
N LEU A 184 -0.42 4.54 27.37
CA LEU A 184 -1.09 3.55 26.51
C LEU A 184 -1.00 3.87 25.01
N CYS A 185 -0.80 5.14 24.65
CA CYS A 185 -0.76 5.59 23.26
C CYS A 185 0.66 5.91 22.76
N ALA A 186 1.67 5.89 23.64
CA ALA A 186 3.07 6.10 23.27
C ALA A 186 3.93 4.89 23.67
N PRO A 187 5.01 4.60 22.92
CA PRO A 187 5.98 3.59 23.32
C PRO A 187 6.49 3.86 24.75
N HIS A 188 6.36 2.86 25.62
CA HIS A 188 6.83 2.95 27.01
C HIS A 188 8.22 2.30 27.12
N ILE A 189 9.25 3.09 26.83
CA ILE A 189 10.64 2.63 26.86
C ILE A 189 11.29 3.15 28.15
N THR A 190 11.83 2.25 28.96
CA THR A 190 12.61 2.56 30.17
C THR A 190 13.94 1.81 30.11
N LEU A 191 14.90 2.21 30.95
CA LEU A 191 16.16 1.47 31.06
C LEU A 191 15.92 0.01 31.49
N ASP A 192 14.96 -0.24 32.39
CA ASP A 192 14.62 -1.58 32.84
C ASP A 192 14.11 -2.45 31.69
N VAL A 193 13.14 -1.95 30.90
CA VAL A 193 12.60 -2.66 29.73
C VAL A 193 13.71 -2.98 28.72
N LEU A 194 14.62 -2.03 28.51
CA LEU A 194 15.74 -2.22 27.62
C LEU A 194 16.71 -3.29 28.16
N HIS A 195 17.03 -3.27 29.46
CA HIS A 195 17.88 -4.27 30.08
C HIS A 195 17.26 -5.67 30.04
N GLU A 196 15.95 -5.79 30.26
CA GLU A 196 15.22 -7.05 30.13
C GLU A 196 15.22 -7.59 28.70
N THR A 197 15.13 -6.69 27.70
CA THR A 197 15.03 -7.08 26.29
C THR A 197 16.40 -7.43 25.68
N PHE A 198 17.46 -6.70 26.04
CA PHE A 198 18.77 -6.78 25.36
C PHE A 198 19.94 -7.20 26.27
N GLY A 199 19.76 -7.31 27.59
CA GLY A 199 20.82 -7.74 28.52
C GLY A 199 21.89 -6.67 28.79
N GLU A 200 23.13 -7.10 29.05
CA GLU A 200 24.25 -6.22 29.45
C GLU A 200 24.87 -5.43 28.28
N ASP A 201 24.64 -5.82 27.02
CA ASP A 201 25.18 -5.17 25.82
C ASP A 201 24.47 -3.85 25.46
N LEU A 202 23.63 -3.33 26.36
CA LEU A 202 22.63 -2.30 26.10
C LEU A 202 23.19 -0.88 25.98
N ALA A 203 24.20 -0.52 26.77
CA ALA A 203 24.58 0.89 26.96
C ALA A 203 24.92 1.62 25.64
N PRO A 204 25.68 1.02 24.70
CA PRO A 204 26.00 1.67 23.43
C PRO A 204 24.81 1.75 22.46
N LEU A 205 23.90 0.77 22.50
CA LEU A 205 22.75 0.71 21.58
C LEU A 205 21.64 1.67 22.03
N ALA A 206 21.32 1.68 23.32
CA ALA A 206 20.34 2.60 23.90
C ALA A 206 20.75 4.05 23.66
N ALA A 207 22.03 4.39 23.85
CA ALA A 207 22.55 5.74 23.61
C ALA A 207 22.47 6.18 22.13
N ARG A 208 22.43 5.22 21.18
CA ARG A 208 22.33 5.52 19.73
C ARG A 208 20.91 5.62 19.23
N LEU A 209 19.99 4.85 19.82
CA LEU A 209 18.61 4.74 19.34
C LEU A 209 17.62 5.56 20.16
N THR A 210 17.99 5.97 21.37
CA THR A 210 17.07 6.65 22.29
C THR A 210 17.60 7.97 22.82
N GLU A 211 16.68 8.87 23.15
CA GLU A 211 16.90 10.14 23.83
C GLU A 211 16.06 10.21 25.11
N ASP A 212 16.51 10.99 26.09
CA ASP A 212 15.79 11.20 27.35
C ASP A 212 14.47 11.94 27.09
N ALA A 213 13.36 11.32 27.50
CA ALA A 213 12.02 11.90 27.43
C ALA A 213 11.55 12.44 28.80
N GLY A 214 12.43 12.43 29.80
CA GLY A 214 12.16 12.82 31.18
C GLY A 214 11.45 11.72 31.98
N HIS A 215 11.45 11.87 33.30
CA HIS A 215 10.76 10.97 34.24
C HIS A 215 11.18 9.49 34.10
N GLY A 216 12.44 9.23 33.77
CA GLY A 216 12.97 7.87 33.58
C GLY A 216 12.48 7.18 32.31
N ARG A 217 11.86 7.92 31.39
CA ARG A 217 11.39 7.42 30.09
C ARG A 217 12.37 7.79 28.99
N LEU A 218 12.48 6.90 28.02
CA LEU A 218 13.28 7.07 26.81
C LEU A 218 12.34 7.16 25.60
N ARG A 219 12.77 7.88 24.57
CA ARG A 219 12.09 7.95 23.28
C ARG A 219 13.05 7.54 22.18
N LEU A 220 12.55 6.87 21.15
CA LEU A 220 13.33 6.64 19.93
C LEU A 220 13.71 7.97 19.28
N VAL A 221 14.98 8.12 18.91
CA VAL A 221 15.45 9.28 18.15
C VAL A 221 14.75 9.32 16.80
N ARG A 222 14.61 10.51 16.21
CA ARG A 222 13.95 10.70 14.90
C ARG A 222 14.56 9.84 13.77
N GLY A 223 15.80 9.39 13.89
CA GLY A 223 16.43 8.48 12.93
C GLY A 223 16.01 7.01 13.05
N ALA A 224 15.25 6.65 14.08
CA ALA A 224 14.89 5.28 14.46
C ALA A 224 13.46 5.18 15.02
N ASP A 225 12.59 6.15 14.72
CA ASP A 225 11.24 6.28 15.28
C ASP A 225 10.17 5.49 14.49
N THR A 226 10.57 4.73 13.49
CA THR A 226 9.72 3.85 12.67
C THR A 226 10.44 2.53 12.39
N GLU A 227 9.68 1.45 12.16
CA GLU A 227 10.23 0.11 11.92
C GLU A 227 11.17 0.08 10.70
N ASP A 228 10.78 0.75 9.61
CA ASP A 228 11.60 0.85 8.40
C ASP A 228 12.94 1.58 8.60
N ARG A 229 12.96 2.61 9.46
CA ARG A 229 14.17 3.35 9.82
C ARG A 229 15.08 2.50 10.70
N ILE A 230 14.52 1.77 11.65
CA ILE A 230 15.26 0.80 12.46
C ILE A 230 15.88 -0.24 11.54
N GLU A 231 15.10 -0.87 10.65
CA GLU A 231 15.62 -1.83 9.68
C GLU A 231 16.72 -1.23 8.81
N ALA A 232 16.58 0.00 8.31
CA ALA A 232 17.61 0.65 7.51
C ALA A 232 18.93 0.88 8.27
N LEU A 233 18.87 1.12 9.59
CA LEU A 233 20.07 1.29 10.43
C LEU A 233 20.85 -0.02 10.61
N PHE A 234 20.16 -1.16 10.61
CA PHE A 234 20.75 -2.49 10.84
C PHE A 234 20.97 -3.31 9.54
N GLY A 235 20.22 -3.01 8.49
CA GLY A 235 20.25 -3.71 7.19
C GLY A 235 21.42 -3.35 6.27
N GLY A 236 22.34 -2.50 6.72
CA GLY A 236 23.54 -2.10 5.98
C GLY A 236 24.69 -3.14 5.96
N GLY A 237 24.50 -4.32 6.56
CA GLY A 237 25.53 -5.36 6.66
C GLY A 237 24.99 -6.77 6.43
N GLY A 238 24.87 -7.19 5.17
CA GLY A 238 24.68 -8.61 4.81
C GLY A 238 23.51 -8.85 3.86
N GLY A 239 23.81 -9.08 2.57
CA GLY A 239 22.82 -9.39 1.55
C GLY A 239 22.23 -10.80 1.65
N GLY A 240 21.06 -10.99 1.03
CA GLY A 240 20.54 -12.31 0.66
C GLY A 240 19.02 -12.43 0.73
N GLY A 241 18.35 -12.31 -0.44
CA GLY A 241 17.08 -12.99 -0.69
C GLY A 241 15.79 -12.25 -0.34
N ALA A 242 15.32 -11.41 -1.26
CA ALA A 242 13.88 -11.28 -1.47
C ALA A 242 13.35 -12.65 -1.94
N GLY A 243 12.88 -13.47 -1.00
CA GLY A 243 12.21 -14.72 -1.28
C GLY A 243 10.74 -14.48 -1.62
N SER A 244 10.47 -14.07 -2.86
CA SER A 244 9.22 -14.45 -3.51
C SER A 244 9.56 -15.56 -4.51
N VAL A 245 8.89 -16.70 -4.40
CA VAL A 245 8.38 -17.60 -5.47
C VAL A 245 8.29 -19.03 -4.92
N GLY A 246 7.10 -19.62 -4.97
CA GLY A 246 6.91 -21.07 -4.93
C GLY A 246 5.60 -21.50 -4.29
N GLY A 247 4.51 -21.47 -5.06
CA GLY A 247 3.34 -22.30 -4.74
C GLY A 247 3.57 -23.77 -5.14
N ILE A 248 2.56 -24.60 -4.81
CA ILE A 248 2.40 -26.05 -5.06
C ILE A 248 3.16 -26.90 -4.02
N ASP A 249 2.57 -27.80 -3.23
CA ASP A 249 1.31 -28.60 -3.30
C ASP A 249 0.22 -28.21 -2.27
#